data_AF-A0A2I0D8P3-F1
#
_entry.id   AF-A0A2I0D8P3-F1
#
_cell.length_a   1.000
_cell.length_b   1.000
_cell.length_c   1.000
_cell.angle_alpha   90.00
_cell.angle_beta   90.00
_cell.angle_gamma   90.00
#
_symmetry.space_group_name_H-M   'P 1'
#
loop_
_entity.id
_entity.type
_entity.pdbx_description
1 polymer ?
#
loop_
_entity_poly.entity_id
_entity_poly.type
_entity_poly.pdbx_seq_one_letter_code
_entity_poly.pdbx_strand_id
1 'polypeptide(L)'
;MTIKLTFVIISTFLLFISCDKKQTDLEFEKSVANEIFPVLLDSVFHDTRLAPPPPPPPNSEWSDSTAIKWDESKMIAEYEKRKAELEKDTTKLVIAIVDSTYQINERAKKELIDFYKDFEIELDTLNIEESYKINLTDLKHADKFKLKYRSELPATSKVWKGDYDFYLSGITGFSRIQFDRTKNYGVMISGFGCGRLCGFSGLVFIRKINGKWIIDKIKVTAIS
;
A
#
# COMPACT_ATOMS: atom_id res chain seq x y z
N MET A 1 30.77 4.00 56.07
CA MET A 1 29.81 4.73 55.21
C MET A 1 29.85 4.27 53.75
N THR A 2 30.47 3.13 53.44
CA THR A 2 30.70 2.65 52.06
C THR A 2 29.75 1.53 51.65
N ILE A 3 29.40 0.60 52.56
CA ILE A 3 28.52 -0.55 52.29
C ILE A 3 27.06 -0.14 52.01
N LYS A 4 26.54 0.85 52.74
CA LYS A 4 25.18 1.39 52.49
C LYS A 4 25.08 2.12 51.16
N LEU A 5 26.17 2.77 50.73
CA LEU A 5 26.22 3.50 49.46
C LEU A 5 26.30 2.54 48.26
N THR A 6 27.08 1.46 48.36
CA THR A 6 27.11 0.42 47.32
C THR A 6 25.80 -0.34 47.18
N PHE A 7 25.08 -0.62 48.28
CA PHE A 7 23.78 -1.28 48.21
C PHE A 7 22.71 -0.41 47.53
N VAL A 8 22.74 0.90 47.76
CA VAL A 8 21.88 1.87 47.07
C VAL A 8 22.21 1.93 45.59
N ILE A 9 23.49 1.98 45.22
CA ILE A 9 23.92 2.01 43.80
C ILE A 9 23.50 0.73 43.04
N ILE A 10 23.65 -0.45 43.65
CA ILE A 10 23.25 -1.73 43.04
C ILE A 10 21.72 -1.84 42.92
N SER A 11 20.98 -1.40 43.94
CA SER A 11 19.50 -1.35 43.90
C SER A 11 18.98 -0.38 42.82
N THR A 12 19.69 0.73 42.60
CA THR A 12 19.33 1.69 41.53
C THR A 12 19.67 1.13 40.14
N PHE A 13 20.75 0.35 40.00
CA PHE A 13 21.14 -0.28 38.73
C PHE A 13 20.19 -1.41 38.29
N LEU A 14 19.60 -2.14 39.24
CA LEU A 14 18.60 -3.18 38.97
C LEU A 14 17.26 -2.62 38.49
N LEU A 15 16.95 -1.35 38.77
CA LEU A 15 15.76 -0.66 38.26
C LEU A 15 15.91 -0.20 36.80
N PHE A 16 17.13 -0.16 36.26
CA PHE A 16 17.41 0.16 34.85
C PHE A 16 17.50 -1.08 33.94
N ILE A 17 17.28 -2.28 34.48
CA ILE A 17 16.97 -3.44 33.65
C ILE A 17 15.51 -3.25 33.20
N SER A 18 15.34 -2.34 32.23
CA SER A 18 14.12 -2.14 31.47
C SER A 18 13.65 -3.51 31.04
N CYS A 19 12.51 -3.93 31.58
CA CYS A 19 11.75 -5.03 31.03
C CYS A 19 11.26 -4.53 29.68
N ASP A 20 12.06 -4.75 28.63
CA ASP A 20 11.61 -4.51 27.26
C ASP A 20 10.36 -5.37 27.09
N LYS A 21 9.19 -4.72 27.12
CA LYS A 21 7.93 -5.39 26.79
C LYS A 21 8.14 -5.91 25.38
N LYS A 22 8.34 -7.23 25.25
CA LYS A 22 8.45 -7.88 23.97
C LYS A 22 7.16 -7.55 23.23
N GLN A 23 7.30 -6.75 22.17
CA GLN A 23 6.23 -6.44 21.24
C GLN A 23 5.61 -7.77 20.78
N THR A 24 4.29 -7.86 20.82
CA THR A 24 3.59 -9.05 20.32
C THR A 24 3.81 -9.16 18.81
N ASP A 25 3.69 -10.38 18.26
CA ASP A 25 3.89 -10.59 16.83
C ASP A 25 2.91 -9.77 15.97
N LEU A 26 1.68 -9.59 16.45
CA LEU A 26 0.68 -8.77 15.79
C LEU A 26 1.03 -7.27 15.83
N GLU A 27 1.50 -6.77 16.97
CA GLU A 27 1.99 -5.38 17.07
C GLU A 27 3.19 -5.16 16.16
N PHE A 28 4.08 -6.15 16.07
CA PHE A 28 5.24 -6.14 15.17
C PHE A 28 4.77 -6.05 13.71
N GLU A 29 3.90 -6.95 13.27
CA GLU A 29 3.37 -6.95 11.91
C GLU A 29 2.69 -5.62 11.55
N LYS A 30 1.84 -5.09 12.45
CA LYS A 30 1.20 -3.78 12.26
C LYS A 30 2.21 -2.65 12.09
N SER A 31 3.29 -2.67 12.87
CA SER A 31 4.35 -1.66 12.73
C SER A 31 5.03 -1.72 11.37
N VAL A 32 5.29 -2.93 10.84
CA VAL A 32 5.85 -3.13 9.51
C VAL A 32 4.88 -2.66 8.41
N ALA A 33 3.59 -3.02 8.53
CA ALA A 33 2.57 -2.58 7.57
C ALA A 33 2.49 -1.05 7.51
N ASN A 34 2.49 -0.38 8.66
CA ASN A 34 2.45 1.08 8.75
C ASN A 34 3.72 1.75 8.21
N GLU A 35 4.89 1.11 8.35
CA GLU A 35 6.17 1.60 7.80
C GLU A 35 6.18 1.50 6.27
N ILE A 36 5.68 0.40 5.72
CA ILE A 36 5.67 0.12 4.27
C ILE A 36 4.56 0.89 3.54
N PHE A 37 3.41 1.12 4.18
CA PHE A 37 2.21 1.66 3.53
C PHE A 37 2.41 2.97 2.75
N PRO A 38 3.13 4.00 3.22
CA PRO A 38 3.35 5.22 2.45
C PRO A 38 4.07 4.95 1.12
N VAL A 39 5.17 4.18 1.18
CA VAL A 39 5.99 3.84 0.01
C VAL A 39 5.21 2.95 -0.95
N LEU A 40 4.43 2.01 -0.41
CA LEU A 40 3.54 1.18 -1.21
C LEU A 40 2.50 2.04 -1.92
N LEU A 41 1.79 2.89 -1.19
CA LEU A 41 0.75 3.76 -1.74
C LEU A 41 1.32 4.65 -2.84
N ASP A 42 2.47 5.29 -2.61
CA ASP A 42 3.12 6.13 -3.64
C ASP A 42 3.58 5.32 -4.86
N SER A 43 3.97 4.06 -4.68
CA SER A 43 4.39 3.18 -5.79
C SER A 43 3.23 2.71 -6.67
N VAL A 44 2.03 2.61 -6.10
CA VAL A 44 0.87 1.97 -6.75
C VAL A 44 -0.22 2.97 -7.14
N PHE A 45 -0.20 4.14 -6.54
CA PHE A 45 -1.12 5.22 -6.80
C PHE A 45 -0.85 5.85 -8.17
N HIS A 46 -1.91 5.99 -8.97
CA HIS A 46 -1.89 6.77 -10.20
C HIS A 46 -3.05 7.76 -10.18
N ASP A 47 -2.74 9.04 -10.35
CA ASP A 47 -3.76 10.07 -10.46
C ASP A 47 -4.40 10.02 -11.85
N THR A 48 -5.57 9.39 -11.92
CA THR A 48 -6.30 9.20 -13.18
C THR A 48 -6.75 10.50 -13.84
N ARG A 49 -6.75 11.62 -13.10
CA ARG A 49 -7.01 12.96 -13.66
C ARG A 49 -5.89 13.42 -14.59
N LEU A 50 -4.69 12.85 -14.43
CA LEU A 50 -3.51 13.07 -15.26
C LEU A 50 -3.33 12.02 -16.36
N ALA A 51 -4.34 11.18 -16.62
CA ALA A 51 -4.28 10.18 -17.68
C ALA A 51 -4.01 10.86 -19.04
N PRO A 52 -3.01 10.39 -19.80
CA PRO A 52 -2.70 10.97 -21.11
C PRO A 52 -3.90 10.83 -22.07
N PRO A 53 -3.97 11.68 -23.11
CA PRO A 53 -4.97 11.48 -24.15
C PRO A 53 -4.83 10.08 -24.76
N PRO A 54 -5.94 9.46 -25.20
CA PRO A 54 -5.86 8.17 -25.86
C PRO A 54 -4.94 8.24 -27.09
N PRO A 55 -4.30 7.12 -27.48
CA PRO A 55 -3.51 7.10 -28.70
C PRO A 55 -4.40 7.40 -29.92
N PRO A 56 -3.83 7.95 -31.01
CA PRO A 56 -4.56 8.13 -32.25
C PRO A 56 -5.17 6.80 -32.70
N PRO A 57 -6.40 6.81 -33.25
CA PRO A 57 -6.97 5.61 -33.81
C PRO A 57 -6.02 5.07 -34.89
N PRO A 58 -5.82 3.74 -34.98
CA PRO A 58 -5.08 3.17 -36.10
C PRO A 58 -5.71 3.66 -37.41
N ASN A 59 -4.90 3.93 -38.44
CA ASN A 59 -5.36 4.28 -39.78
C ASN A 59 -6.17 3.10 -40.37
N SER A 60 -7.40 2.92 -39.92
CA SER A 60 -8.39 2.08 -40.57
C SER A 60 -9.15 2.99 -41.51
N GLU A 61 -9.09 2.70 -42.81
CA GLU A 61 -9.94 3.28 -43.85
C GLU A 61 -11.41 2.88 -43.65
N TRP A 62 -11.96 3.13 -42.46
CA TRP A 62 -13.39 3.00 -42.21
C TRP A 62 -14.05 4.28 -42.69
N SER A 63 -14.52 4.21 -43.93
CA SER A 63 -15.33 5.23 -44.57
C SER A 63 -16.68 5.29 -43.86
N ASP A 64 -16.75 6.01 -42.74
CA ASP A 64 -18.03 6.45 -42.22
C ASP A 64 -18.02 7.95 -41.98
N SER A 65 -19.11 8.58 -42.42
CA SER A 65 -19.32 10.04 -42.48
C SER A 65 -19.38 10.73 -41.11
N THR A 66 -19.19 9.98 -40.04
CA THR A 66 -19.14 10.41 -38.64
C THR A 66 -17.71 10.51 -38.08
N ALA A 67 -16.68 10.39 -38.94
CA ALA A 67 -15.28 10.44 -38.56
C ALA A 67 -14.97 11.68 -37.70
N ILE A 68 -14.82 11.47 -36.39
CA ILE A 68 -14.35 12.47 -35.45
C ILE A 68 -12.95 12.88 -35.91
N LYS A 69 -12.80 14.14 -36.32
CA LYS A 69 -11.49 14.66 -36.75
C LYS A 69 -10.55 14.64 -35.55
N TRP A 70 -9.56 13.75 -35.60
CA TRP A 70 -8.51 13.65 -34.60
C TRP A 70 -7.59 14.87 -34.71
N ASP A 71 -7.58 15.74 -33.70
CA ASP A 71 -6.67 16.89 -33.61
C ASP A 71 -5.70 16.66 -32.44
N GLU A 72 -4.58 16.03 -32.75
CA GLU A 72 -3.53 15.71 -31.79
C GLU A 72 -2.98 16.95 -31.09
N SER A 73 -2.79 18.06 -31.82
CA SER A 73 -2.25 19.30 -31.27
C SER A 73 -3.18 19.90 -30.23
N LYS A 74 -4.49 19.88 -30.49
CA LYS A 74 -5.49 20.35 -29.52
C LYS A 74 -5.55 19.46 -28.29
N MET A 75 -5.55 18.14 -28.45
CA MET A 75 -5.56 17.18 -27.33
C MET A 75 -4.33 17.32 -26.42
N ILE A 76 -3.16 17.54 -27.01
CA ILE A 76 -1.92 17.79 -26.25
C ILE A 76 -2.01 19.13 -25.50
N ALA A 77 -2.48 20.19 -26.16
CA ALA A 77 -2.63 21.50 -25.50
C ALA A 77 -3.63 21.45 -24.33
N GLU A 78 -4.75 20.73 -24.49
CA GLU A 78 -5.72 20.51 -23.41
C GLU A 78 -5.13 19.68 -22.26
N TYR A 79 -4.34 18.65 -22.57
CA TYR A 79 -3.63 17.83 -21.58
C TYR A 79 -2.66 18.67 -20.74
N GLU A 80 -1.79 19.46 -21.39
CA GLU A 80 -0.80 20.31 -20.70
C GLU A 80 -1.48 21.39 -19.85
N LYS A 81 -2.56 22.00 -20.36
CA LYS A 81 -3.36 22.95 -19.59
C LYS A 81 -3.94 22.29 -18.33
N ARG A 82 -4.59 21.13 -18.48
CA ARG A 82 -5.19 20.39 -17.34
C ARG A 82 -4.12 19.98 -16.33
N LYS A 83 -2.94 19.55 -16.79
CA LYS A 83 -1.81 19.20 -15.92
C LYS A 83 -1.35 20.41 -15.10
N ALA A 84 -1.18 21.58 -15.72
CA ALA A 84 -0.81 22.82 -15.03
C ALA A 84 -1.88 23.30 -14.03
N GLU A 85 -3.17 23.05 -14.31
CA GLU A 85 -4.27 23.29 -13.37
C GLU A 85 -4.20 22.35 -12.16
N LEU A 86 -3.94 21.06 -12.39
CA LEU A 86 -3.83 20.04 -11.34
C LEU A 86 -2.57 20.22 -10.47
N GLU A 87 -1.49 20.81 -10.97
CA GLU A 87 -0.33 21.18 -10.15
C GLU A 87 -0.67 22.20 -9.05
N LYS A 88 -1.69 23.04 -9.29
CA LYS A 88 -2.18 24.05 -8.33
C LYS A 88 -3.39 23.54 -7.53
N ASP A 89 -3.86 22.34 -7.83
CA ASP A 89 -5.05 21.77 -7.22
C ASP A 89 -4.76 21.32 -5.78
N THR A 90 -5.53 21.87 -4.84
CA THR A 90 -5.45 21.53 -3.42
C THR A 90 -6.44 20.46 -3.00
N THR A 91 -7.21 19.90 -3.94
CA THR A 91 -8.21 18.85 -3.69
C THR A 91 -7.54 17.65 -3.04
N LYS A 92 -8.06 17.27 -1.86
CA LYS A 92 -7.60 16.06 -1.18
C LYS A 92 -8.13 14.83 -1.90
N LEU A 93 -7.23 13.91 -2.18
CA LEU A 93 -7.49 12.65 -2.87
C LEU A 93 -7.91 11.60 -1.87
N VAL A 94 -9.15 11.14 -1.96
CA VAL A 94 -9.66 10.12 -1.05
C VAL A 94 -9.21 8.74 -1.51
N ILE A 95 -8.53 8.02 -0.63
CA ILE A 95 -8.19 6.61 -0.80
C ILE A 95 -9.03 5.81 0.19
N ALA A 96 -9.88 4.92 -0.32
CA ALA A 96 -10.65 4.02 0.53
C ALA A 96 -9.81 2.80 0.89
N ILE A 97 -9.76 2.46 2.18
CA ILE A 97 -9.01 1.32 2.71
C ILE A 97 -10.00 0.21 3.05
N VAL A 98 -9.74 -1.00 2.58
CA VAL A 98 -10.51 -2.17 3.03
C VAL A 98 -10.36 -2.33 4.54
N ASP A 99 -11.49 -2.50 5.23
CA ASP A 99 -11.58 -2.39 6.68
C ASP A 99 -10.67 -3.32 7.47
N SER A 100 -10.39 -4.51 6.93
CA SER A 100 -9.57 -5.53 7.57
C SER A 100 -8.59 -6.14 6.57
N THR A 101 -7.49 -6.68 7.10
CA THR A 101 -6.50 -7.39 6.28
C THR A 101 -7.09 -8.62 5.61
N TYR A 102 -6.67 -8.90 4.38
CA TYR A 102 -6.93 -10.20 3.76
C TYR A 102 -6.15 -11.33 4.44
N GLN A 103 -6.60 -12.56 4.25
CA GLN A 103 -5.78 -13.73 4.55
C GLN A 103 -4.68 -13.87 3.50
N ILE A 104 -3.50 -14.28 3.94
CA ILE A 104 -2.41 -14.66 3.04
C ILE A 104 -2.57 -16.13 2.65
N ASN A 105 -2.24 -16.44 1.40
CA ASN A 105 -2.40 -17.79 0.86
C ASN A 105 -1.05 -18.52 0.72
N GLU A 106 -1.11 -19.86 0.61
CA GLU A 106 0.07 -20.71 0.46
C GLU A 106 0.92 -20.38 -0.77
N ARG A 107 0.33 -19.80 -1.83
CA ARG A 107 1.10 -19.36 -3.00
C ARG A 107 2.03 -18.22 -2.63
N ALA A 108 1.55 -17.22 -1.90
CA ALA A 108 2.38 -16.11 -1.43
C ALA A 108 3.53 -16.60 -0.54
N LYS A 109 3.25 -17.55 0.36
CA LYS A 109 4.28 -18.15 1.23
C LYS A 109 5.40 -18.85 0.44
N LYS A 110 5.04 -19.64 -0.57
CA LYS A 110 6.01 -20.29 -1.46
C LYS A 110 6.83 -19.28 -2.26
N GLU A 111 6.16 -18.26 -2.78
CA GLU A 111 6.81 -17.18 -3.53
C GLU A 111 7.82 -16.39 -2.67
N LEU A 112 7.62 -16.26 -1.35
CA LEU A 112 8.62 -15.67 -0.45
C LEU A 112 9.92 -16.47 -0.46
N ILE A 113 9.81 -17.80 -0.32
CA ILE A 113 10.96 -18.72 -0.33
C ILE A 113 11.66 -18.65 -1.68
N ASP A 114 10.90 -18.70 -2.77
CA ASP A 114 11.46 -18.69 -4.13
C ASP A 114 12.15 -17.36 -4.46
N PHE A 115 11.55 -16.23 -4.06
CA PHE A 115 12.09 -14.89 -4.34
C PHE A 115 13.39 -14.61 -3.59
N TYR A 116 13.50 -15.08 -2.34
CA TYR A 116 14.69 -14.90 -1.49
C TYR A 116 15.48 -16.20 -1.30
N LYS A 117 15.43 -17.13 -2.26
CA LYS A 117 16.06 -18.46 -2.16
C LYS A 117 17.54 -18.45 -1.79
N ASP A 118 18.26 -17.40 -2.20
CA ASP A 118 19.70 -17.23 -1.93
C ASP A 118 19.99 -16.89 -0.46
N PHE A 119 18.95 -16.62 0.34
CA PHE A 119 19.04 -16.27 1.76
C PHE A 119 18.49 -17.38 2.70
N GLU A 120 18.27 -18.59 2.19
CA GLU A 120 17.83 -19.76 2.99
C GLU A 120 16.57 -19.48 3.84
N ILE A 121 15.51 -18.96 3.22
CA ILE A 121 14.28 -18.59 3.92
C ILE A 121 13.62 -19.80 4.58
N GLU A 122 13.40 -19.68 5.88
CA GLU A 122 12.50 -20.52 6.66
C GLU A 122 11.31 -19.66 7.12
N LEU A 123 10.08 -20.10 6.88
CA LEU A 123 8.90 -19.34 7.30
C LEU A 123 8.79 -19.31 8.83
N ASP A 124 8.28 -18.20 9.36
CA ASP A 124 7.91 -18.13 10.77
C ASP A 124 6.71 -19.03 11.11
N THR A 125 6.41 -19.16 12.40
CA THR A 125 5.26 -19.91 12.91
C THR A 125 4.10 -18.98 13.32
N LEU A 126 4.04 -17.76 12.77
CA LEU A 126 3.01 -16.81 13.17
C LEU A 126 1.63 -17.26 12.71
N ASN A 127 0.64 -17.17 13.59
CA ASN A 127 -0.75 -17.37 13.19
C ASN A 127 -1.23 -16.15 12.38
N ILE A 128 -1.33 -16.35 11.08
CA ILE A 128 -1.78 -15.37 10.09
C ILE A 128 -3.13 -15.74 9.46
N GLU A 129 -3.86 -16.68 10.08
CA GLU A 129 -5.20 -17.10 9.62
C GLU A 129 -6.27 -16.06 9.98
N GLU A 130 -6.12 -15.38 11.11
CA GLU A 130 -7.09 -14.38 11.56
C GLU A 130 -6.80 -13.00 10.96
N SER A 131 -7.80 -12.38 10.32
CA SER A 131 -7.67 -10.99 9.88
C SER A 131 -7.73 -10.03 11.07
N TYR A 132 -7.06 -8.88 10.97
CA TYR A 132 -7.26 -7.76 11.91
C TYR A 132 -7.82 -6.53 11.20
N LYS A 133 -8.57 -5.70 11.95
CA LYS A 133 -9.05 -4.41 11.48
C LYS A 133 -7.89 -3.44 11.29
N ILE A 134 -7.80 -2.83 10.11
CA ILE A 134 -6.80 -1.81 9.79
C ILE A 134 -7.24 -0.50 10.45
N ASN A 135 -6.33 0.13 11.19
CA ASN A 135 -6.60 1.42 11.81
C ASN A 135 -6.07 2.55 10.93
N LEU A 136 -6.97 3.37 10.36
CA LEU A 136 -6.61 4.43 9.43
C LEU A 136 -5.70 5.50 10.05
N THR A 137 -5.77 5.71 11.37
CA THR A 137 -4.93 6.71 12.06
C THR A 137 -3.46 6.33 12.10
N ASP A 138 -3.16 5.04 11.98
CA ASP A 138 -1.80 4.52 12.10
C ASP A 138 -1.08 4.46 10.74
N LEU A 139 -1.87 4.51 9.65
CA LEU A 139 -1.38 4.54 8.28
C LEU A 139 -0.84 5.92 7.91
N LYS A 140 0.48 6.06 7.93
CA LYS A 140 1.15 7.27 7.42
C LYS A 140 0.89 7.44 5.93
N HIS A 141 0.68 8.66 5.47
CA HIS A 141 0.45 8.98 4.07
C HIS A 141 0.84 10.43 3.77
N ALA A 142 1.08 10.73 2.50
CA ALA A 142 1.32 12.10 2.08
C ALA A 142 0.06 12.97 2.29
N ASP A 143 0.25 14.25 2.62
CA ASP A 143 -0.84 15.18 2.95
C ASP A 143 -1.90 15.31 1.86
N LYS A 144 -1.54 15.06 0.59
CA LYS A 144 -2.49 15.09 -0.54
C LYS A 144 -3.61 14.05 -0.41
N PHE A 145 -3.40 13.00 0.38
CA PHE A 145 -4.37 11.93 0.57
C PHE A 145 -5.24 12.15 1.81
N LYS A 146 -6.47 11.63 1.75
CA LYS A 146 -7.35 11.43 2.90
C LYS A 146 -7.84 9.99 2.89
N LEU A 147 -7.72 9.31 4.03
CA LEU A 147 -8.14 7.91 4.14
C LEU A 147 -9.59 7.81 4.64
N LYS A 148 -10.35 6.88 4.09
CA LYS A 148 -11.70 6.48 4.53
C LYS A 148 -11.81 4.96 4.53
N TYR A 149 -12.71 4.40 5.32
CA TYR A 149 -13.00 2.98 5.21
C TYR A 149 -13.78 2.69 3.93
N ARG A 150 -13.51 1.54 3.31
CA ARG A 150 -14.25 1.06 2.14
C ARG A 150 -15.72 0.83 2.48
N SER A 151 -16.03 0.39 3.70
CA SER A 151 -17.40 0.19 4.17
C SER A 151 -18.24 1.46 4.28
N GLU A 152 -17.63 2.64 4.36
CA GLU A 152 -18.34 3.94 4.32
C GLU A 152 -18.92 4.26 2.92
N LEU A 153 -18.50 3.51 1.89
CA LEU A 153 -18.85 3.76 0.51
C LEU A 153 -19.81 2.69 -0.03
N PRO A 154 -20.65 3.02 -1.04
CA PRO A 154 -21.53 2.06 -1.71
C PRO A 154 -20.82 0.74 -2.05
N ALA A 155 -21.45 -0.39 -1.74
CA ALA A 155 -20.91 -1.70 -2.11
C ALA A 155 -20.81 -1.85 -3.64
N THR A 156 -19.99 -2.80 -4.10
CA THR A 156 -19.79 -3.14 -5.53
C THR A 156 -19.14 -2.03 -6.36
N SER A 157 -19.14 -2.19 -7.69
CA SER A 157 -18.61 -1.21 -8.65
C SER A 157 -19.37 0.11 -8.70
N LYS A 158 -20.52 0.23 -8.01
CA LYS A 158 -21.27 1.48 -7.85
C LYS A 158 -20.47 2.56 -7.12
N VAL A 159 -19.47 2.17 -6.31
CA VAL A 159 -18.54 3.10 -5.65
C VAL A 159 -17.85 4.06 -6.62
N TRP A 160 -17.59 3.62 -7.85
CA TRP A 160 -16.94 4.44 -8.88
C TRP A 160 -17.89 5.40 -9.60
N LYS A 161 -19.19 5.31 -9.31
CA LYS A 161 -20.24 6.16 -9.91
C LYS A 161 -20.88 7.09 -8.87
N GLY A 162 -20.36 7.11 -7.64
CA GLY A 162 -20.93 7.92 -6.59
C GLY A 162 -20.73 9.40 -6.87
N ASP A 163 -21.78 10.18 -6.62
CA ASP A 163 -21.68 11.63 -6.51
C ASP A 163 -21.24 11.95 -5.08
N TYR A 164 -19.96 12.28 -4.92
CA TYR A 164 -19.34 12.57 -3.64
C TYR A 164 -18.89 14.03 -3.60
N ASP A 165 -18.89 14.61 -2.41
CA ASP A 165 -18.26 15.89 -2.11
C ASP A 165 -16.73 15.82 -2.08
N PHE A 166 -16.15 14.66 -2.41
CA PHE A 166 -14.71 14.41 -2.47
C PHE A 166 -14.32 13.63 -3.73
N TYR A 167 -13.05 13.70 -4.11
CA TYR A 167 -12.53 12.93 -5.23
C TYR A 167 -12.01 11.56 -4.78
N LEU A 168 -12.79 10.50 -5.02
CA LEU A 168 -12.35 9.12 -4.78
C LEU A 168 -11.28 8.73 -5.82
N SER A 169 -10.03 8.67 -5.39
CA SER A 169 -8.89 8.40 -6.27
C SER A 169 -8.48 6.93 -6.30
N GLY A 170 -8.88 6.15 -5.30
CA GLY A 170 -8.66 4.72 -5.34
C GLY A 170 -9.16 3.96 -4.13
N ILE A 171 -9.09 2.64 -4.24
CA ILE A 171 -9.44 1.69 -3.20
C ILE A 171 -8.26 0.72 -3.05
N THR A 172 -7.75 0.55 -1.84
CA THR A 172 -6.63 -0.34 -1.57
C THR A 172 -6.84 -1.16 -0.29
N GLY A 173 -6.04 -2.19 -0.15
CA GLY A 173 -5.98 -3.06 1.00
C GLY A 173 -4.74 -3.95 0.94
N PHE A 174 -4.46 -4.64 2.03
CA PHE A 174 -3.34 -5.57 2.11
C PHE A 174 -3.71 -6.79 2.96
N SER A 175 -3.03 -7.91 2.73
CA SER A 175 -3.17 -9.11 3.55
C SER A 175 -2.39 -8.99 4.86
N ARG A 176 -2.54 -9.99 5.72
CA ARG A 176 -1.51 -10.32 6.71
C ARG A 176 -0.13 -10.47 6.04
N ILE A 177 0.94 -10.23 6.77
CA ILE A 177 2.31 -10.37 6.29
C ILE A 177 2.86 -11.73 6.76
N GLN A 178 3.37 -12.53 5.82
CA GLN A 178 4.19 -13.71 6.16
C GLN A 178 5.65 -13.24 6.26
N PHE A 179 6.31 -13.51 7.38
CA PHE A 179 7.74 -13.29 7.51
C PHE A 179 8.52 -14.60 7.45
N ASP A 180 9.83 -14.46 7.25
CA ASP A 180 10.78 -15.49 7.59
C ASP A 180 11.01 -15.55 9.11
N ARG A 181 11.60 -16.64 9.60
CA ARG A 181 11.86 -16.87 11.02
C ARG A 181 12.77 -15.80 11.64
N THR A 182 13.63 -15.16 10.85
CA THR A 182 14.51 -14.08 11.33
C THR A 182 13.84 -12.71 11.36
N LYS A 183 12.62 -12.59 10.81
CA LYS A 183 11.89 -11.32 10.66
C LYS A 183 12.70 -10.24 9.95
N ASN A 184 13.42 -10.64 8.91
CA ASN A 184 14.18 -9.76 8.02
C ASN A 184 13.61 -9.73 6.61
N TYR A 185 12.78 -10.69 6.24
CA TYR A 185 12.13 -10.82 4.95
C TYR A 185 10.64 -11.07 5.15
N GLY A 186 9.83 -10.57 4.23
CA GLY A 186 8.40 -10.84 4.28
C GLY A 186 7.71 -10.64 2.94
N VAL A 187 6.49 -11.15 2.86
CA VAL A 187 5.61 -10.96 1.71
C VAL A 187 4.20 -10.68 2.19
N MET A 188 3.51 -9.79 1.46
CA MET A 188 2.08 -9.58 1.61
C MET A 188 1.41 -9.43 0.25
N ILE A 189 0.11 -9.68 0.20
CA ILE A 189 -0.71 -9.41 -0.97
C ILE A 189 -1.26 -8.00 -0.82
N SER A 190 -1.18 -7.20 -1.87
CA SER A 190 -1.87 -5.90 -1.92
C SER A 190 -2.44 -5.67 -3.31
N GLY A 191 -3.43 -4.80 -3.39
CA GLY A 191 -4.02 -4.39 -4.65
C GLY A 191 -4.52 -2.96 -4.55
N PHE A 192 -4.54 -2.29 -5.70
CA PHE A 192 -5.03 -0.93 -5.82
C PHE A 192 -6.02 -0.88 -6.98
N GLY A 193 -7.22 -0.37 -6.73
CA GLY A 193 -8.22 -0.05 -7.73
C GLY A 193 -8.32 1.46 -7.92
N CYS A 194 -8.52 1.89 -9.16
CA CYS A 194 -8.67 3.29 -9.59
C CYS A 194 -9.92 3.50 -10.47
N GLY A 195 -10.79 2.50 -10.56
CA GLY A 195 -11.98 2.51 -11.41
C GLY A 195 -12.55 1.11 -11.63
N ARG A 196 -13.53 0.98 -12.53
CA ARG A 196 -14.18 -0.31 -12.82
C ARG A 196 -13.27 -1.30 -13.55
N LEU A 197 -12.41 -0.79 -14.43
CA LEU A 197 -11.46 -1.53 -15.27
C LEU A 197 -10.04 -0.95 -15.06
N CYS A 198 -9.77 -0.54 -13.83
CA CYS A 198 -8.53 0.09 -13.45
C CYS A 198 -8.17 -0.46 -12.10
N GLY A 199 -7.21 -1.37 -12.09
CA GLY A 199 -6.64 -1.87 -10.86
C GLY A 199 -5.70 -3.03 -11.08
N PHE A 200 -4.97 -3.36 -10.03
CA PHE A 200 -4.12 -4.54 -10.01
C PHE A 200 -4.15 -5.20 -8.62
N SER A 201 -3.68 -6.44 -8.59
CA SER A 201 -3.29 -7.13 -7.36
C SER A 201 -1.92 -7.76 -7.56
N GLY A 202 -1.16 -7.90 -6.48
CA GLY A 202 0.19 -8.46 -6.55
C GLY A 202 0.76 -8.83 -5.19
N LEU A 203 1.93 -9.46 -5.24
CA LEU A 203 2.77 -9.75 -4.10
C LEU A 203 3.75 -8.61 -3.88
N VAL A 204 3.83 -8.12 -2.64
CA VAL A 204 4.78 -7.10 -2.20
C VAL A 204 5.82 -7.80 -1.34
N PHE A 205 7.03 -7.94 -1.89
CA PHE A 205 8.18 -8.47 -1.19
C PHE A 205 8.89 -7.35 -0.46
N ILE A 206 9.10 -7.54 0.83
CA ILE A 206 9.72 -6.58 1.73
C ILE A 206 10.92 -7.20 2.42
N ARG A 207 11.91 -6.37 2.75
CA ARG A 207 13.03 -6.79 3.59
C ARG A 207 13.52 -5.68 4.49
N LYS A 208 14.26 -6.06 5.51
CA LYS A 208 14.86 -5.16 6.49
C LYS A 208 16.31 -4.85 6.14
N ILE A 209 16.61 -3.55 6.02
CA ILE A 209 17.98 -3.04 5.81
C ILE A 209 18.24 -1.98 6.87
N ASN A 210 19.34 -2.14 7.62
CA ASN A 210 19.76 -1.16 8.63
C ASN A 210 18.63 -0.77 9.60
N GLY A 211 17.82 -1.75 9.99
CA GLY A 211 16.71 -1.55 10.92
C GLY A 211 15.39 -1.10 10.29
N LYS A 212 15.36 -0.74 8.99
CA LYS A 212 14.18 -0.23 8.29
C LYS A 212 13.64 -1.22 7.27
N TRP A 213 12.32 -1.28 7.14
CA TRP A 213 11.65 -2.08 6.13
C TRP A 213 11.56 -1.32 4.80
N ILE A 214 11.91 -2.00 3.72
CA ILE A 214 11.78 -1.49 2.36
C ILE A 214 11.00 -2.47 1.49
N ILE A 215 10.44 -1.97 0.39
CA ILE A 215 9.88 -2.79 -0.67
C ILE A 215 11.01 -3.14 -1.65
N ASP A 216 11.29 -4.43 -1.80
CA ASP A 216 12.23 -4.91 -2.83
C ASP A 216 11.54 -5.05 -4.18
N LYS A 217 10.32 -5.61 -4.19
CA LYS A 217 9.58 -5.86 -5.42
C LYS A 217 8.08 -5.90 -5.21
N ILE A 218 7.36 -5.35 -6.18
CA ILE A 218 5.92 -5.61 -6.37
C ILE A 218 5.80 -6.51 -7.60
N LYS A 219 5.35 -7.76 -7.42
CA LYS A 219 5.07 -8.73 -8.48
C LYS A 219 3.57 -8.72 -8.76
N VAL A 220 3.17 -8.14 -9.88
CA VAL A 220 1.76 -8.09 -10.31
C VAL A 220 1.27 -9.50 -10.64
N THR A 221 0.13 -9.88 -10.09
CA THR A 221 -0.52 -11.19 -10.30
C THR A 221 -1.81 -11.10 -11.10
N ALA A 222 -2.49 -9.95 -11.08
CA ALA A 222 -3.66 -9.69 -11.91
C ALA A 222 -3.84 -8.20 -12.16
N ILE A 223 -4.43 -7.86 -13.31
CA ILE A 223 -4.80 -6.51 -13.73
C ILE A 223 -6.26 -6.56 -14.19
N SER A 224 -7.02 -5.48 -13.95
CA SER A 224 -8.39 -5.30 -14.44
C SER A 224 -8.46 -4.31 -15.59
#